data_AF-A0A847G7R8-F1
#
_entry.id   AF-A0A847G7R8-F1
#
_cell.length_a   1.000
_cell.length_b   1.000
_cell.length_c   1.000
_cell.angle_alpha   90.00
_cell.angle_beta   90.00
_cell.angle_gamma   90.00
#
_symmetry.space_group_name_H-M   'P 1'
#
loop_
_entity.id
_entity.type
_entity.pdbx_description
1 polymer ?
#
loop_
_entity_poly.entity_id
_entity_poly.type
_entity_poly.pdbx_seq_one_letter_code
_entity_poly.pdbx_strand_id
1 'polypeptide(L)'
;GLQNARADVDVFLMPGETIAAVSEHIRKAVNDERVIFQPQADRAWEAPNTSSSESAAYQTVERAILEVFPGIPIAPVVQPWPGDARFYTSVCRNVYRFTPLLIPPEDDLRPDGINERIRVRSLIRMTQFYIRLLQVWGVSAIS
;
A
#
# COMPACT_ATOMS: atom_id res chain seq x y z
N GLY A 1 -37.13 -24.24 -7.36
CA GLY A 1 -36.69 -22.85 -7.54
C GLY A 1 -35.23 -22.87 -7.92
N LEU A 2 -34.81 -22.05 -8.88
CA LEU A 2 -33.41 -21.96 -9.28
C LEU A 2 -32.57 -21.52 -8.07
N GLN A 3 -31.59 -22.33 -7.69
CA GLN A 3 -30.63 -22.00 -6.63
C GLN A 3 -29.53 -21.15 -7.25
N ASN A 4 -29.31 -19.96 -6.70
CA ASN A 4 -28.22 -19.07 -7.09
C ASN A 4 -27.23 -18.99 -5.92
N ALA A 5 -25.94 -18.88 -6.25
CA ALA A 5 -24.87 -18.63 -5.29
C ALA A 5 -24.06 -17.41 -5.73
N ARG A 6 -23.49 -16.68 -4.77
CA ARG A 6 -22.63 -15.52 -5.01
C ARG A 6 -21.40 -15.62 -4.10
N ALA A 7 -20.26 -15.21 -4.63
CA ALA A 7 -19.03 -14.97 -3.88
C ALA A 7 -18.44 -13.63 -4.31
N ASP A 8 -17.85 -12.91 -3.37
CA ASP A 8 -17.04 -11.73 -3.65
C ASP A 8 -15.55 -12.14 -3.55
N VAL A 9 -14.73 -11.63 -4.46
CA VAL A 9 -13.30 -11.94 -4.53
C VAL A 9 -12.52 -10.63 -4.54
N ASP A 10 -11.60 -10.50 -3.58
CA ASP A 10 -10.66 -9.40 -3.55
C ASP A 10 -9.43 -9.73 -4.40
N VAL A 11 -9.10 -8.83 -5.31
CA VAL A 11 -7.97 -8.95 -6.23
C VAL A 11 -7.11 -7.70 -6.10
N PHE A 12 -5.81 -7.89 -5.84
CA PHE A 12 -4.87 -6.79 -5.84
C PHE A 12 -4.07 -6.77 -7.16
N LEU A 13 -4.26 -5.71 -7.94
CA LEU A 13 -3.58 -5.55 -9.22
C LEU A 13 -2.12 -5.12 -9.02
N MET A 14 -1.22 -5.76 -9.75
CA MET A 14 0.17 -5.35 -9.88
C MET A 14 0.32 -4.22 -10.90
N PRO A 15 1.39 -3.40 -10.83
CA PRO A 15 1.64 -2.37 -11.81
C PRO A 15 1.64 -2.92 -13.25
N GLY A 16 0.84 -2.31 -14.12
CA GLY A 16 0.68 -2.73 -15.52
C GLY A 16 -0.46 -3.73 -15.75
N GLU A 17 -1.06 -4.30 -14.71
CA GLU A 17 -2.28 -5.09 -14.85
C GLU A 17 -3.52 -4.21 -14.97
N THR A 18 -4.57 -4.76 -15.59
CA THR A 18 -5.87 -4.10 -15.68
C THR A 18 -6.98 -4.97 -15.14
N ILE A 19 -8.06 -4.34 -14.69
CA ILE A 19 -9.27 -5.04 -14.26
C ILE A 19 -9.76 -5.98 -15.37
N ALA A 20 -9.73 -5.52 -16.62
CA ALA A 20 -10.17 -6.29 -17.77
C ALA A 20 -9.31 -7.55 -17.99
N ALA A 21 -7.98 -7.41 -17.93
CA ALA A 21 -7.06 -8.54 -18.11
C ALA A 21 -7.21 -9.59 -17.00
N VAL A 22 -7.36 -9.15 -15.75
CA VAL A 22 -7.54 -10.09 -14.63
C VAL A 22 -8.93 -10.73 -14.64
N SER A 23 -9.99 -9.98 -14.97
CA SER A 23 -11.33 -10.54 -15.13
C SER A 23 -11.35 -11.63 -16.21
N GLU A 24 -10.66 -11.39 -17.33
CA GLU A 24 -10.51 -12.36 -18.41
C GLU A 24 -9.69 -13.58 -17.99
N HIS A 25 -8.63 -13.39 -17.20
CA HIS A 25 -7.85 -14.50 -16.65
C HIS A 25 -8.71 -15.39 -15.74
N ILE A 26 -9.47 -14.81 -14.82
CA ILE A 26 -10.36 -15.55 -13.92
C ILE A 26 -11.44 -16.29 -14.73
N ARG A 27 -12.04 -15.63 -15.72
CA ARG A 27 -13.05 -16.23 -16.59
C ARG A 27 -12.52 -17.47 -17.31
N LYS A 28 -11.30 -17.41 -17.84
CA LYS A 28 -10.62 -18.56 -18.47
C LYS A 28 -10.33 -19.67 -17.49
N ALA A 29 -9.89 -19.34 -16.28
CA ALA A 29 -9.56 -20.33 -15.25
C ALA A 29 -10.80 -21.08 -14.74
N VAL A 30 -11.93 -20.38 -14.57
CA VAL A 30 -13.19 -20.99 -14.13
C VAL A 30 -13.82 -21.84 -15.22
N ASN A 31 -13.73 -21.43 -16.49
CA ASN A 31 -14.15 -22.20 -17.66
C ASN A 31 -15.60 -22.75 -17.57
N ASP A 32 -16.51 -21.95 -17.02
CA ASP A 32 -17.93 -22.27 -16.91
C ASP A 32 -18.76 -21.02 -17.27
N GLU A 33 -19.48 -21.08 -18.39
CA GLU A 33 -20.28 -19.96 -18.91
C GLU A 33 -21.45 -19.56 -17.99
N ARG A 34 -21.82 -20.42 -17.04
CA ARG A 34 -22.86 -20.12 -16.04
C ARG A 34 -22.36 -19.15 -14.96
N VAL A 35 -21.04 -18.98 -14.83
CA VAL A 35 -20.43 -18.06 -13.87
C VAL A 35 -20.28 -16.69 -14.50
N ILE A 36 -20.95 -15.70 -13.91
CA ILE A 36 -20.92 -14.30 -14.37
C ILE A 36 -19.92 -13.53 -13.50
N PHE A 37 -18.98 -12.84 -14.14
CA PHE A 37 -18.01 -11.97 -13.47
C PHE A 37 -18.41 -10.51 -13.65
N GLN A 38 -18.42 -9.77 -12.55
CA GLN A 38 -18.73 -8.34 -12.59
C GLN A 38 -17.80 -7.59 -11.63
N PRO A 39 -16.94 -6.69 -12.14
CA PRO A 39 -16.23 -5.75 -11.29
C PRO A 39 -17.23 -4.86 -10.54
N GLN A 40 -17.04 -4.69 -9.24
CA GLN A 40 -17.86 -3.79 -8.43
C GLN A 40 -17.36 -2.35 -8.64
N ALA A 41 -18.14 -1.51 -9.31
CA ALA A 41 -17.69 -0.18 -9.75
C ALA A 41 -17.25 0.75 -8.61
N ASP A 42 -17.81 0.58 -7.41
CA ASP A 42 -17.45 1.31 -6.20
C ASP A 42 -16.25 0.72 -5.45
N ARG A 43 -15.78 -0.47 -5.85
CA ARG A 43 -14.69 -1.23 -5.21
C ARG A 43 -13.59 -1.70 -6.15
N ALA A 44 -13.65 -1.30 -7.42
CA ALA A 44 -12.68 -1.70 -8.44
C ALA A 44 -12.01 -0.47 -9.04
N TRP A 45 -10.67 -0.50 -9.07
CA TRP A 45 -9.83 0.57 -9.62
C TRP A 45 -8.67 -0.05 -10.39
N GLU A 46 -8.22 0.64 -11.43
CA GLU A 46 -7.03 0.20 -12.17
C GLU A 46 -5.77 0.27 -11.31
N ALA A 47 -4.76 -0.51 -11.69
CA ALA A 47 -3.47 -0.50 -11.00
C ALA A 47 -2.90 0.93 -10.98
N PRO A 48 -2.51 1.46 -9.81
CA PRO A 48 -1.94 2.79 -9.74
C PRO A 48 -0.56 2.82 -10.41
N ASN A 49 -0.17 3.98 -10.92
CA ASN A 49 1.17 4.21 -11.46
C ASN A 49 2.24 3.97 -10.38
N THR A 50 3.42 3.51 -10.81
CA THR A 50 4.57 3.36 -9.92
C THR A 50 5.18 4.72 -9.58
N SER A 51 5.60 4.89 -8.31
CA SER A 51 6.36 6.06 -7.87
C SER A 51 7.86 5.79 -8.01
N SER A 52 8.62 6.81 -8.44
CA SER A 52 10.07 6.65 -8.68
C SER A 52 10.87 6.65 -7.38
N SER A 53 11.84 5.75 -7.22
CA SER A 53 12.85 5.82 -6.14
C SER A 53 13.86 6.95 -6.34
N GLU A 54 13.97 7.49 -7.56
CA GLU A 54 14.95 8.53 -7.88
C GLU A 54 14.44 9.94 -7.59
N SER A 55 13.24 10.08 -7.02
CA SER A 55 12.64 11.38 -6.76
C SER A 55 13.18 12.01 -5.46
N ALA A 56 13.26 13.34 -5.41
CA ALA A 56 13.61 14.06 -4.20
C ALA A 56 12.65 13.76 -3.02
N ALA A 57 11.38 13.47 -3.32
CA ALA A 57 10.40 13.09 -2.31
C ALA A 57 10.73 11.71 -1.70
N TYR A 58 11.20 10.75 -2.50
CA TYR A 58 11.66 9.46 -1.99
C TYR A 58 12.94 9.63 -1.15
N GLN A 59 13.93 10.35 -1.67
CA GLN A 59 15.20 10.59 -0.97
C GLN A 59 15.02 11.30 0.39
N THR A 60 14.05 12.21 0.50
CA THR A 60 13.73 12.87 1.77
C THR A 60 13.04 11.94 2.76
N VAL A 61 12.21 10.99 2.29
CA VAL A 61 11.68 9.90 3.11
C VAL A 61 12.82 9.01 3.60
N GLU A 62 13.73 8.59 2.71
CA GLU A 62 14.90 7.78 3.10
C GLU A 62 15.77 8.46 4.15
N ARG A 63 16.05 9.76 3.97
CA ARG A 63 16.78 10.55 4.94
C ARG A 63 16.10 10.52 6.32
N ALA A 64 14.79 10.76 6.36
CA ALA A 64 14.04 10.74 7.62
C ALA A 64 14.04 9.33 8.26
N ILE A 65 14.01 8.26 7.46
CA ILE A 65 14.17 6.88 7.95
C ILE A 65 15.54 6.73 8.61
N LEU A 66 16.64 7.06 7.92
CA LEU A 66 18.00 6.83 8.41
C LEU A 66 18.35 7.68 9.65
N GLU A 67 17.76 8.88 9.77
CA GLU A 67 17.94 9.73 10.95
C GLU A 67 17.25 9.17 12.20
N VAL A 68 16.16 8.40 12.04
CA VAL A 68 15.41 7.79 13.16
C VAL A 68 15.81 6.34 13.41
N PHE A 69 16.20 5.62 12.35
CA PHE A 69 16.60 4.23 12.34
C PHE A 69 17.99 4.09 11.70
N PRO A 70 19.07 4.41 12.42
CA PRO A 70 20.41 4.41 11.84
C PRO A 70 20.88 2.99 11.49
N GLY A 71 21.57 2.86 10.35
CA GLY A 71 22.26 1.62 9.94
C GLY A 71 21.37 0.55 9.33
N ILE A 72 20.13 0.87 8.94
CA ILE A 72 19.25 -0.08 8.25
C ILE A 72 19.32 0.10 6.73
N PRO A 73 19.30 -1.00 5.93
CA PRO A 73 19.14 -0.90 4.49
C PRO A 73 17.72 -0.43 4.15
N ILE A 74 17.58 0.33 3.07
CA ILE A 74 16.30 0.78 2.54
C ILE A 74 16.13 0.23 1.13
N ALA A 75 14.96 -0.31 0.84
CA ALA A 75 14.59 -0.78 -0.48
C ALA A 75 13.11 -0.46 -0.75
N PRO A 76 12.78 0.06 -1.95
CA PRO A 76 11.39 0.25 -2.33
C PRO A 76 10.74 -1.09 -2.63
N VAL A 77 9.46 -1.22 -2.28
CA VAL A 77 8.65 -2.41 -2.57
C VAL A 77 7.33 -2.03 -3.22
N VAL A 78 6.83 -2.90 -4.10
CA VAL A 78 5.49 -2.73 -4.66
C VAL A 78 4.48 -3.20 -3.61
N GLN A 79 3.73 -2.25 -3.07
CA GLN A 79 2.59 -2.57 -2.21
C GLN A 79 1.32 -2.68 -3.08
N PRO A 80 0.69 -3.85 -3.15
CA PRO A 80 -0.48 -4.03 -4.03
C PRO A 80 -1.78 -3.56 -3.34
N TRP A 81 -1.74 -3.29 -2.04
CA TRP A 81 -2.88 -2.76 -1.29
C TRP A 81 -3.13 -1.28 -1.60
N PRO A 82 -4.32 -0.92 -2.13
CA PRO A 82 -4.57 0.44 -2.59
C PRO A 82 -4.64 1.46 -1.45
N GLY A 83 -5.29 1.10 -0.33
CA GLY A 83 -5.55 2.02 0.80
C GLY A 83 -6.20 3.33 0.34
N ASP A 84 -6.08 4.37 1.16
CA ASP A 84 -6.52 5.74 0.80
C ASP A 84 -5.53 6.43 -0.17
N ALA A 85 -4.30 5.91 -0.26
CA ALA A 85 -3.27 6.43 -1.14
C ALA A 85 -3.72 6.49 -2.62
N ARG A 86 -4.63 5.61 -3.04
CA ARG A 86 -5.21 5.63 -4.40
C ARG A 86 -5.84 6.97 -4.76
N PHE A 87 -6.47 7.66 -3.81
CA PHE A 87 -7.16 8.94 -4.05
C PHE A 87 -6.19 10.10 -4.31
N TYR A 88 -4.92 9.95 -3.91
CA TYR A 88 -3.88 10.96 -4.12
C TYR A 88 -3.17 10.82 -5.46
N THR A 89 -3.37 9.73 -6.20
CA THR A 89 -2.69 9.47 -7.48
C THR A 89 -3.06 10.46 -8.59
N SER A 90 -4.23 11.11 -8.49
CA SER A 90 -4.65 12.19 -9.41
C SER A 90 -4.05 13.56 -9.05
N VAL A 91 -3.53 13.72 -7.83
CA VAL A 91 -3.01 14.98 -7.29
C VAL A 91 -1.49 14.99 -7.25
N CYS A 92 -0.87 13.87 -6.90
CA CYS A 92 0.56 13.73 -6.71
C CYS A 92 1.17 12.80 -7.76
N ARG A 93 2.27 13.24 -8.40
CA ARG A 93 3.03 12.40 -9.33
C ARG A 93 3.62 11.16 -8.66
N ASN A 94 4.10 11.30 -7.42
CA ASN A 94 4.67 10.22 -6.63
C ASN A 94 3.87 10.06 -5.33
N VAL A 95 3.47 8.84 -5.02
CA VAL A 95 2.73 8.45 -3.82
C VAL A 95 3.46 7.31 -3.13
N TYR A 96 4.16 7.62 -2.04
CA TYR A 96 4.88 6.63 -1.24
C TYR A 96 4.02 6.18 -0.06
N ARG A 97 3.82 4.87 0.05
CA ARG A 97 3.07 4.23 1.14
C ARG A 97 4.09 3.63 2.09
N PHE A 98 4.15 4.16 3.31
CA PHE A 98 5.12 3.71 4.29
C PHE A 98 4.63 3.98 5.71
N THR A 99 4.73 2.97 6.55
CA THR A 99 4.51 3.06 7.99
C THR A 99 5.81 2.65 8.69
N PRO A 100 6.47 3.55 9.46
CA PRO A 100 7.79 3.31 10.06
C PRO A 100 7.68 2.45 11.33
N LEU A 101 7.07 1.27 11.17
CA LEU A 101 6.77 0.36 12.26
C LEU A 101 7.91 -0.64 12.43
N LEU A 102 8.68 -0.48 13.51
CA LEU A 102 9.70 -1.45 13.89
C LEU A 102 9.07 -2.61 14.65
N ILE A 103 9.15 -3.81 14.07
CA ILE A 103 8.59 -5.05 14.63
C ILE A 103 9.78 -5.97 14.96
N PRO A 104 10.08 -6.18 16.24
CA PRO A 104 11.06 -7.17 16.67
C PRO A 104 10.62 -8.59 16.26
N PRO A 105 11.55 -9.51 15.96
CA PRO A 105 11.21 -10.87 15.50
C PRO A 105 10.31 -11.65 16.46
N GLU A 106 10.35 -11.34 17.75
CA GLU A 106 9.53 -11.97 18.77
C GLU A 106 8.10 -11.40 18.87
N ASP A 107 7.79 -10.31 18.16
CA ASP A 107 6.46 -9.73 18.11
C ASP A 107 5.63 -10.27 16.94
N ASP A 108 4.35 -10.50 17.21
CA ASP A 108 3.34 -10.86 16.23
C ASP A 108 2.31 -9.72 16.17
N LEU A 109 2.34 -8.94 15.08
CA LEU A 109 1.48 -7.78 14.88
C LEU A 109 0.00 -8.14 14.77
N ARG A 110 -0.32 -9.30 14.20
CA ARG A 110 -1.71 -9.74 13.91
C ARG A 110 -2.56 -8.66 13.21
N PRO A 111 -2.11 -8.08 12.09
CA PRO A 111 -2.91 -7.10 11.36
C PRO A 111 -4.27 -7.71 11.00
N ASP A 112 -5.35 -6.97 11.23
CA ASP A 112 -6.74 -7.40 11.02
C ASP A 112 -7.17 -8.64 11.83
N GLY A 113 -6.38 -9.02 12.84
CA GLY A 113 -6.60 -10.22 13.66
C GLY A 113 -7.04 -9.92 15.09
N ILE A 114 -7.37 -10.98 15.84
CA ILE A 114 -7.67 -10.85 17.27
C ILE A 114 -6.38 -10.48 18.02
N ASN A 115 -6.48 -9.46 18.87
CA ASN A 115 -5.37 -8.94 19.68
C ASN A 115 -4.22 -8.35 18.84
N GLU A 116 -4.59 -7.64 17.76
CA GLU A 116 -3.69 -6.71 17.07
C GLU A 116 -3.07 -5.73 18.08
N ARG A 117 -1.74 -5.59 18.03
CA ARG A 117 -1.01 -4.78 19.03
C ARG A 117 0.31 -4.26 18.50
N ILE A 118 0.73 -3.15 19.08
CA ILE A 118 2.01 -2.48 18.82
C ILE A 118 2.72 -2.19 20.15
N ARG A 119 4.05 -2.40 20.21
CA ARG A 119 4.84 -1.95 21.35
C ARG A 119 4.80 -0.44 21.46
N VAL A 120 4.59 0.08 22.67
CA VAL A 120 4.63 1.53 22.95
C VAL A 120 5.94 2.18 22.45
N ARG A 121 7.08 1.48 22.61
CA ARG A 121 8.37 1.98 22.09
C ARG A 121 8.40 2.09 20.56
N SER A 122 7.79 1.14 19.85
CA SER A 122 7.67 1.20 18.39
C SER A 122 6.76 2.35 17.96
N LEU A 123 5.65 2.57 18.67
CA LEU A 123 4.77 3.72 18.45
C LEU A 123 5.51 5.06 18.64
N ILE A 124 6.28 5.21 19.73
CA ILE A 124 7.07 6.42 19.98
C ILE A 124 8.04 6.69 18.83
N ARG A 125 8.77 5.66 18.37
CA ARG A 125 9.73 5.81 17.28
C ARG A 125 9.05 6.08 15.92
N MET A 126 7.89 5.50 15.69
CA MET A 126 7.03 5.78 14.54
C MET A 126 6.61 7.27 14.52
N THR A 127 6.21 7.82 15.67
CA THR A 127 5.90 9.26 15.81
C THR A 127 7.11 10.15 15.56
N GLN A 128 8.30 9.77 16.06
CA GLN A 128 9.54 10.50 15.82
C GLN A 128 9.86 10.61 14.32
N PHE A 129 9.63 9.56 13.55
CA PHE A 129 9.77 9.60 12.09
C PHE A 129 8.84 10.65 11.46
N TYR A 130 7.55 10.65 11.78
CA TYR A 130 6.62 11.61 11.17
C TYR A 130 6.97 13.06 11.54
N ILE A 131 7.35 13.31 12.80
CA ILE A 131 7.85 14.64 13.22
C ILE A 131 9.06 15.03 12.37
N ARG A 132 10.02 14.12 12.19
CA ARG A 132 11.24 14.41 11.44
C ARG A 132 10.96 14.65 9.95
N LEU A 133 10.10 13.84 9.34
CA LEU A 133 9.69 14.01 7.95
C LEU A 133 9.02 15.38 7.73
N LEU A 134 8.12 15.78 8.63
CA LEU A 134 7.48 17.10 8.58
C LEU A 134 8.47 18.24 8.73
N GLN A 135 9.48 18.12 9.59
CA GLN A 135 10.56 19.12 9.68
C GLN A 135 11.39 19.18 8.39
N VAL A 136 11.73 18.02 7.82
CA VAL A 136 12.47 17.91 6.56
C VAL A 136 11.73 18.63 5.43
N TRP A 137 10.41 18.44 5.32
CA TRP A 137 9.61 19.08 4.28
C TRP A 137 9.24 20.53 4.60
N GLY A 138 9.04 20.86 5.87
CA GLY A 138 8.69 22.22 6.31
C GLY A 138 9.84 23.21 6.16
N VAL A 139 11.09 22.76 6.33
CA VAL A 139 12.28 23.61 6.12
C VAL A 139 12.56 23.83 4.62
N SER A 140 12.20 22.87 3.76
CA SER A 140 12.37 22.98 2.31
C SER A 140 11.36 23.91 1.63
N ALA A 141 10.33 24.40 2.33
CA ALA A 141 9.36 25.38 1.80
C ALA A 141 9.85 26.85 1.86
N ILE A 142 11.10 27.11 2.29
CA ILE A 142 11.69 28.47 2.41
C ILE A 142 13.01 28.58 1.61
N SER A 143 13.17 27.83 0.52
CA SER A 143 14.30 28.02 -0.41
C SER A 143 13.84 28.04 -1.86
#